data_AF-A0A3D5K479-F1
#
_entry.id   AF-A0A3D5K479-F1
#
_cell.length_a   1.000
_cell.length_b   1.000
_cell.length_c   1.000
_cell.angle_alpha   90.00
_cell.angle_beta   90.00
_cell.angle_gamma   90.00
#
_symmetry.space_group_name_H-M   'P 1'
#
loop_
_entity.id
_entity.type
_entity.pdbx_description
1 polymer ?
#
loop_
_entity_poly.entity_id
_entity_poly.type
_entity_poly.pdbx_seq_one_letter_code
_entity_poly.pdbx_strand_id
1 'polypeptide(L)'
;MIRREQTDGEAAAEGAQLGAIDWLLLLTAAGIWGSSFLFMDVALRVEHPGLVAWLRPALGLCFLAVVPGAWRPVDRSDLPTIGLLGFLWMAIPLTMFPLAQTWIDSSIAGMMNSGMPIMTLLAG
;
A
#
# COMPACT_ATOMS: atom_id res chain seq x y z
N MET A 1 -30.87 4.32 20.16
CA MET A 1 -30.33 5.67 20.42
C MET A 1 -28.94 5.85 19.78
N ILE A 2 -28.03 4.87 19.91
CA ILE A 2 -26.67 4.86 19.31
C ILE A 2 -26.65 5.04 17.77
N ARG A 3 -27.61 4.45 17.04
CA ARG A 3 -27.67 4.54 15.57
C ARG A 3 -27.86 5.96 15.03
N ARG A 4 -28.47 6.89 15.79
CA ARG A 4 -28.69 8.28 15.35
C ARG A 4 -27.41 9.12 15.43
N GLU A 5 -26.66 9.00 16.52
CA GLU A 5 -25.38 9.72 16.67
C GLU A 5 -24.33 9.24 15.67
N GLN A 6 -24.38 7.97 15.29
CA GLN A 6 -23.50 7.38 14.29
C GLN A 6 -23.81 7.90 12.87
N THR A 7 -25.08 7.98 12.49
CA THR A 7 -25.50 8.54 11.20
C THR A 7 -25.23 10.05 11.10
N ASP A 8 -25.37 10.77 12.22
CA ASP A 8 -25.11 12.21 12.26
C ASP A 8 -23.60 12.51 12.16
N GLY A 9 -22.75 11.65 12.75
CA GLY A 9 -21.29 11.72 12.62
C GLY A 9 -20.76 11.31 11.24
N GLU A 10 -21.36 10.29 10.61
CA GLU A 10 -21.04 9.87 9.24
C GLU A 10 -21.40 10.96 8.22
N ALA A 11 -22.58 11.56 8.35
CA ALA A 11 -23.02 12.66 7.48
C ALA A 11 -22.17 13.93 7.66
N ALA A 12 -21.70 14.21 8.89
CA ALA A 12 -20.79 15.33 9.14
C ALA A 12 -19.39 15.10 8.53
N ALA A 13 -18.90 13.86 8.49
CA ALA A 13 -17.63 13.50 7.86
C ALA A 13 -17.71 13.56 6.32
N GLU A 14 -18.84 13.17 5.73
CA GLU A 14 -19.08 13.23 4.28
C GLU A 14 -19.00 14.66 3.70
N GLY A 15 -19.32 15.68 4.49
CA GLY A 15 -19.27 17.09 4.10
C GLY A 15 -18.04 17.85 4.57
N ALA A 16 -17.10 17.20 5.27
CA ALA A 16 -15.93 17.86 5.83
C ALA A 16 -14.94 18.28 4.74
N GLN A 17 -14.59 19.57 4.69
CA GLN A 17 -13.56 20.05 3.77
C GLN A 17 -12.18 19.57 4.22
N LEU A 18 -11.45 18.95 3.30
CA LEU A 18 -10.07 18.53 3.53
C LEU A 18 -9.20 19.74 3.90
N GLY A 19 -8.55 19.66 5.05
CA GLY A 19 -7.58 20.64 5.48
C GLY A 19 -6.29 20.56 4.67
N ALA A 20 -5.43 21.57 4.84
CA ALA A 20 -4.12 21.60 4.18
C ALA A 20 -3.24 20.38 4.52
N ILE A 21 -3.34 19.89 5.76
CA ILE A 21 -2.61 18.70 6.22
C ILE A 21 -3.14 17.44 5.53
N ASP A 22 -4.46 17.30 5.37
CA ASP A 22 -5.06 16.15 4.70
C ASP A 22 -4.63 16.10 3.23
N TRP A 23 -4.63 17.24 2.55
CA TRP A 23 -4.10 17.36 1.20
C TRP A 23 -2.61 17.00 1.11
N LEU A 24 -1.80 17.44 2.08
CA LEU A 24 -0.39 17.09 2.13
C LEU A 24 -0.18 15.58 2.32
N LEU A 25 -0.95 14.95 3.20
CA LEU A 25 -0.91 13.49 3.41
C LEU A 25 -1.33 12.73 2.16
N LEU A 26 -2.37 13.20 1.46
CA LEU A 26 -2.82 12.59 0.21
C LEU A 26 -1.78 12.74 -0.91
N LEU A 27 -1.19 13.94 -1.08
CA LEU A 27 -0.16 14.18 -2.09
C LEU A 27 1.11 13.37 -1.81
N THR A 28 1.53 13.28 -0.55
CA THR A 28 2.69 12.47 -0.17
C THR A 28 2.42 10.98 -0.36
N ALA A 29 1.26 10.48 0.05
CA ALA A 29 0.87 9.10 -0.19
C ALA A 29 0.80 8.77 -1.69
N ALA A 30 0.15 9.63 -2.48
CA ALA A 30 0.07 9.49 -3.94
C ALA A 30 1.46 9.55 -4.59
N GLY A 31 2.35 10.44 -4.12
CA GLY A 31 3.73 10.53 -4.57
C GLY A 31 4.53 9.26 -4.26
N ILE A 32 4.47 8.75 -3.03
CA ILE A 32 5.17 7.54 -2.59
C ILE A 32 4.68 6.33 -3.39
N TRP A 33 3.36 6.15 -3.51
CA TRP A 33 2.79 5.01 -4.23
C TRP A 33 2.93 5.12 -5.75
N GLY A 34 2.78 6.30 -6.34
CA GLY A 34 2.90 6.52 -7.77
C GLY A 34 4.33 6.41 -8.28
N SER A 35 5.28 7.11 -7.62
CA SER A 35 6.70 7.08 -8.01
C SER A 35 7.34 5.70 -7.84
N SER A 36 6.82 4.88 -6.93
CA SER A 36 7.27 3.52 -6.71
C SER A 36 7.32 2.67 -8.00
N PHE A 37 6.32 2.77 -8.87
CA PHE A 37 6.28 1.99 -10.13
C PHE A 37 7.32 2.49 -11.13
N LEU A 38 7.60 3.79 -11.12
CA LEU A 38 8.67 4.38 -11.93
C LEU A 38 10.04 3.86 -11.47
N PHE A 39 10.31 3.88 -10.15
CA PHE A 39 11.56 3.33 -9.62
C PHE A 39 11.70 1.83 -9.86
N MET A 40 10.59 1.09 -9.80
CA MET A 40 10.57 -0.34 -10.12
C MET A 40 10.91 -0.60 -11.59
N ASP A 41 10.34 0.15 -12.52
CA ASP A 41 10.69 0.09 -13.94
C ASP A 41 12.16 0.43 -14.20
N VAL A 42 12.70 1.45 -13.52
CA VAL A 42 14.14 1.77 -13.58
C VAL A 42 14.99 0.60 -13.06
N ALA A 43 14.64 -0.01 -11.94
CA ALA A 43 15.38 -1.13 -11.37
C ALA A 43 15.35 -2.38 -12.29
N LEU A 44 14.22 -2.64 -12.94
CA LEU A 44 14.05 -3.78 -13.87
C LEU A 44 14.92 -3.68 -15.13
N ARG A 45 15.44 -2.50 -15.46
CA ARG A 45 16.41 -2.36 -16.57
C ARG A 45 17.76 -3.02 -16.29
N VAL A 46 18.10 -3.22 -15.01
CA VAL A 46 19.42 -3.70 -14.58
C VAL A 46 19.35 -4.94 -13.68
N GLU A 47 18.22 -5.21 -13.03
CA GLU A 47 18.06 -6.31 -12.09
C GLU A 47 16.92 -7.28 -12.46
N HIS A 48 17.03 -8.53 -11.98
CA HIS A 48 15.99 -9.54 -12.19
C HIS A 48 14.69 -9.19 -11.41
N PRO A 49 13.48 -9.40 -11.98
CA PRO A 49 12.21 -9.03 -11.32
C PRO A 49 12.03 -9.62 -9.91
N GLY A 50 12.46 -10.86 -9.72
CA GLY A 50 12.42 -11.52 -8.41
C GLY A 50 13.33 -10.85 -7.36
N LEU A 51 14.45 -10.27 -7.77
CA LEU A 51 15.34 -9.53 -6.87
C LEU A 51 14.72 -8.17 -6.50
N VAL A 52 14.14 -7.47 -7.46
CA VAL A 52 13.42 -6.20 -7.21
C VAL A 52 12.25 -6.43 -6.24
N ALA A 53 11.49 -7.52 -6.42
CA ALA A 53 10.41 -7.94 -5.51
C ALA A 53 10.91 -8.18 -4.07
N TRP A 54 12.10 -8.77 -3.91
CA TRP A 54 12.71 -9.09 -2.62
C TRP A 54 13.37 -7.90 -1.94
N LEU A 55 14.09 -7.07 -2.70
CA LEU A 55 14.79 -5.90 -2.19
C LEU A 55 13.83 -4.91 -1.56
N ARG A 56 12.64 -4.74 -2.13
CA ARG A 56 11.65 -3.78 -1.66
C ARG A 56 11.21 -3.99 -0.19
N PRO A 57 10.69 -5.17 0.22
CA PRO A 57 10.39 -5.43 1.62
C PRO A 57 11.66 -5.53 2.48
N ALA A 58 12.78 -6.01 1.94
CA ALA A 58 14.04 -6.08 2.69
C ALA A 58 14.56 -4.69 3.10
N LEU A 59 14.54 -3.71 2.19
CA LEU A 59 14.89 -2.33 2.48
C LEU A 59 13.91 -1.70 3.49
N GLY A 60 12.62 -2.01 3.38
CA GLY A 60 11.61 -1.61 4.37
C GLY A 60 11.91 -2.17 5.76
N LEU A 61 12.33 -3.44 5.85
CA LEU A 61 12.75 -4.06 7.10
C LEU A 61 14.02 -3.40 7.66
N CYS A 62 15.02 -3.11 6.82
CA CYS A 62 16.22 -2.39 7.24
C CYS A 62 15.90 -0.99 7.76
N PHE A 63 14.95 -0.29 7.15
CA PHE A 63 14.47 1.00 7.63
C PHE A 63 13.75 0.86 8.98
N LEU A 64 12.83 -0.11 9.12
CA LEU A 64 12.13 -0.37 10.37
C LEU A 64 13.08 -0.79 11.51
N ALA A 65 14.22 -1.40 11.20
CA ALA A 65 15.24 -1.73 12.19
C ALA A 65 15.77 -0.52 12.97
N VAL A 66 15.78 0.67 12.35
CA VAL A 66 16.25 1.91 12.98
C VAL A 66 15.13 2.80 13.50
N VAL A 67 13.85 2.47 13.25
CA VAL A 67 12.70 3.26 13.69
C VAL A 67 12.29 2.86 15.12
N PRO A 68 12.37 3.78 16.10
CA PRO A 68 11.94 3.50 17.46
C PRO A 68 10.44 3.14 17.51
N GLY A 69 10.10 2.07 18.22
CA GLY A 69 8.72 1.62 18.36
C GLY A 69 8.17 0.77 17.21
N ALA A 70 8.97 0.46 16.18
CA ALA A 70 8.59 -0.50 15.13
C ALA A 70 8.54 -1.96 15.63
N TRP A 71 9.26 -2.27 16.71
CA TRP A 71 9.43 -3.63 17.27
C TRP A 71 8.50 -3.92 18.43
N ARG A 72 7.26 -3.40 18.39
CA ARG A 72 6.28 -3.66 19.44
C ARG A 72 5.97 -5.16 19.51
N PRO A 73 5.87 -5.74 20.73
CA PRO A 73 5.49 -7.13 20.87
C PRO A 73 4.12 -7.38 20.25
N VAL A 74 4.00 -8.51 19.56
CA VAL A 74 2.76 -8.99 18.94
C VAL A 74 2.31 -10.22 19.71
N ASP A 75 1.01 -10.32 19.97
CA ASP A 75 0.44 -11.50 20.61
C ASP A 75 0.59 -12.73 19.72
N ARG A 76 0.96 -13.86 20.33
CA ARG A 76 1.23 -15.10 19.59
C ARG A 76 0.00 -15.63 18.84
N SER A 77 -1.20 -15.28 19.29
CA SER A 77 -2.46 -15.59 18.62
C SER A 77 -2.58 -14.93 17.25
N ASP A 78 -1.91 -13.80 17.04
CA ASP A 78 -2.07 -12.98 15.85
C ASP A 78 -1.01 -13.32 14.79
N LEU A 79 0.06 -14.02 15.16
CA LEU A 79 1.13 -14.41 14.26
C LEU A 79 0.66 -15.20 13.02
N PRO A 80 -0.27 -16.17 13.12
CA PRO A 80 -0.79 -16.85 11.93
C PRO A 80 -1.55 -15.90 11.00
N THR A 81 -2.36 -15.01 11.56
CA THR A 81 -3.13 -14.01 10.81
C THR A 81 -2.21 -13.00 10.12
N ILE A 82 -1.17 -12.53 10.82
CA ILE A 82 -0.14 -11.64 10.28
C ILE A 82 0.66 -12.35 9.20
N GLY A 83 1.02 -13.62 9.39
CA GLY A 83 1.71 -14.43 8.38
C GLY A 83 0.86 -14.59 7.13
N LEU A 84 -0.44 -14.87 7.28
CA LEU A 84 -1.37 -15.00 6.17
C LEU A 84 -1.57 -13.67 5.44
N LEU A 85 -1.78 -12.56 6.15
CA LEU A 85 -1.90 -11.23 5.56
C LEU A 85 -0.60 -10.79 4.89
N GLY A 86 0.54 -11.02 5.52
CA GLY A 86 1.85 -10.74 4.94
C GLY A 86 2.07 -11.55 3.66
N PHE A 87 1.71 -12.82 3.63
CA PHE A 87 1.85 -13.64 2.44
C PHE A 87 0.87 -13.23 1.33
N LEU A 88 -0.43 -13.21 1.65
CA LEU A 88 -1.50 -12.99 0.67
C LEU A 88 -1.55 -11.55 0.17
N TRP A 89 -1.32 -10.59 1.06
CA TRP A 89 -1.50 -9.17 0.77
C TRP A 89 -0.18 -8.45 0.45
N MET A 90 0.97 -8.93 0.95
CA MET A 90 2.28 -8.34 0.63
C MET A 90 3.09 -9.19 -0.34
N ALA A 91 3.40 -10.44 0.00
CA ALA A 91 4.34 -11.24 -0.79
C ALA A 91 3.84 -11.48 -2.23
N ILE A 92 2.56 -11.83 -2.38
CA ILE A 92 1.97 -12.06 -3.71
C ILE A 92 1.95 -10.75 -4.54
N PRO A 93 1.31 -9.65 -4.08
CA PRO A 93 1.24 -8.45 -4.92
C PRO A 93 2.61 -7.82 -5.18
N LEU A 94 3.49 -7.76 -4.18
CA LEU A 94 4.83 -7.17 -4.35
C LEU A 94 5.71 -7.95 -5.32
N THR A 95 5.44 -9.24 -5.53
CA THR A 95 6.11 -10.04 -6.56
C THR A 95 5.44 -9.90 -7.92
N MET A 96 4.11 -9.83 -7.95
CA MET A 96 3.35 -9.68 -9.21
C MET A 96 3.58 -8.34 -9.89
N PHE A 97 3.78 -7.24 -9.15
CA PHE A 97 4.01 -5.93 -9.76
C PHE A 97 5.29 -5.86 -10.64
N PRO A 98 6.48 -6.23 -10.14
CA PRO A 98 7.69 -6.27 -10.98
C PRO A 98 7.55 -7.21 -12.16
N LEU A 99 6.88 -8.36 -11.96
CA LEU A 99 6.65 -9.33 -13.03
C LEU A 99 5.68 -8.80 -14.10
N ALA A 100 4.64 -8.08 -13.70
CA ALA A 100 3.72 -7.45 -14.64
C ALA A 100 4.42 -6.35 -15.43
N GLN A 101 5.28 -5.55 -14.78
CA GLN A 101 6.03 -4.47 -15.44
C GLN A 101 7.04 -4.93 -16.48
N THR A 102 7.33 -6.25 -16.62
CA THR A 102 8.06 -6.74 -17.79
C THR A 102 7.21 -6.79 -19.06
N TRP A 103 5.89 -6.64 -18.93
CA TRP A 103 4.91 -6.69 -20.02
C TRP A 103 4.11 -5.40 -20.20
N ILE A 104 4.07 -4.53 -19.17
CA ILE A 104 3.33 -3.27 -19.17
C ILE A 104 4.18 -2.11 -18.67
N ASP A 105 3.90 -0.91 -19.16
CA ASP A 105 4.59 0.30 -18.70
C ASP A 105 4.23 0.64 -17.24
N SER A 106 5.15 1.33 -16.56
CA SER A 106 4.93 1.82 -15.19
C SER A 106 3.71 2.74 -15.06
N SER A 107 3.37 3.49 -16.11
CA SER A 107 2.18 4.33 -16.17
C SER A 107 0.90 3.50 -16.11
N ILE A 108 0.84 2.40 -16.87
CA ILE A 108 -0.29 1.47 -16.88
C ILE A 108 -0.39 0.75 -15.54
N ALA A 109 0.74 0.25 -15.00
CA ALA A 109 0.78 -0.39 -13.69
C ALA A 109 0.26 0.53 -12.58
N GLY A 110 0.68 1.80 -12.58
CA GLY A 110 0.20 2.82 -11.62
C GLY A 110 -1.29 3.15 -11.77
N MET A 111 -1.79 3.25 -13.01
CA MET A 111 -3.23 3.45 -13.26
C MET A 111 -4.06 2.29 -12.74
N MET A 112 -3.64 1.04 -12.99
CA MET A 112 -4.33 -0.15 -12.51
C MET A 112 -4.38 -0.20 -10.97
N ASN A 113 -3.27 0.10 -10.30
CA ASN A 113 -3.23 0.17 -8.84
C ASN A 113 -4.14 1.28 -8.28
N SER A 114 -4.29 2.40 -8.99
CA SER A 114 -5.20 3.48 -8.60
C SER A 114 -6.69 3.13 -8.81
N GLY A 115 -6.99 2.10 -9.60
CA GLY A 115 -8.34 1.57 -9.82
C GLY A 115 -8.88 0.70 -8.68
N MET A 116 -8.10 0.47 -7.62
CA MET A 116 -8.51 -0.32 -6.45
C MET A 116 -9.86 0.10 -5.85
N PRO A 117 -10.20 1.39 -5.69
CA PRO A 117 -11.51 1.79 -5.16
C PRO A 117 -12.68 1.28 -5.99
N ILE A 118 -12.53 1.23 -7.32
CA ILE A 118 -13.54 0.69 -8.23
C ILE A 118 -13.66 -0.82 -8.02
N MET A 119 -12.54 -1.52 -7.91
CA MET A 119 -12.54 -2.97 -7.66
C MET A 119 -13.13 -3.32 -6.30
N THR A 120 -12.87 -2.52 -5.27
CA THR A 120 -13.48 -2.64 -3.95
C THR A 120 -14.99 -2.43 -4.01
N LEU A 121 -15.46 -1.42 -4.76
CA LEU A 121 -16.89 -1.20 -4.97
C LEU A 121 -17.58 -2.37 -5.67
N LEU A 122 -16.88 -3.07 -6.57
CA LEU A 122 -17.44 -4.21 -7.30
C LEU A 122 -17.44 -5.51 -6.49
N ALA A 123 -16.46 -5.70 -5.61
CA ALA A 123 -16.27 -6.94 -4.86
C ALA A 123 -16.90 -6.92 -3.46
N GLY A 124 -17.10 -5.73 -2.87
CA GLY A 124 -17.70 -5.52 -1.55
C GLY A 124 -19.20 -5.29 -1.63
#